data_AF-X1DDW7-F1
#
_entry.id   AF-X1DDW7-F1
#
_cell.length_a   1.000
_cell.length_b   1.000
_cell.length_c   1.000
_cell.angle_alpha   90.00
_cell.angle_beta   90.00
_cell.angle_gamma   90.00
#
_symmetry.space_group_name_H-M   'P 1'
#
loop_
_entity.id
_entity.type
_entity.pdbx_description
1 polymer ?
#
loop_
_entity_poly.entity_id
_entity_poly.type
_entity_poly.pdbx_seq_one_letter_code
_entity_poly.pdbx_strand_id
1 'polypeptide(L)'
;FNIPETNRPVRKIVRPTKTILGDMTFTLGDKTFELHTAIAETDDVCWIYVPELKAAFIGDLIIGKMFPNIGNPWKPTRYALSWAKELERVRALEPEHIFCNGASTHFKGNQVKAALDANIEVIRSLHDQVVEYINQDMHITEMIHAVKIPENLRKNQYLRTFYSRPEFFVYNVYRWYHGYFDHNPAHMLPRPEKEVMDEIFDLIGDSEKIINRADELLNEGKEQLALEVLDVLLQSKPDNIDARKLRMKILKEIGKNDKCLMSRNTWHYFFNQDKKSFAHLRNKRT
;
A
#
# COMPACT_ATOMS: atom_id res chain seq x y z
N PHE A 1 12.77 13.82 8.32
CA PHE A 1 11.72 12.92 8.83
C PHE A 1 11.99 12.61 10.30
N ASN A 2 10.98 12.58 11.17
CA ASN A 2 11.10 12.08 12.55
C ASN A 2 11.24 10.54 12.55
N ILE A 3 12.31 10.04 11.92
CA ILE A 3 12.64 8.61 11.91
C ILE A 3 13.35 8.34 13.24
N PRO A 4 12.82 7.45 14.10
CA PRO A 4 13.51 7.05 15.31
C PRO A 4 14.91 6.54 14.94
N GLU A 5 15.94 6.98 15.67
CA GLU A 5 17.27 6.40 15.51
C GLU A 5 17.18 4.89 15.72
N THR A 6 17.39 4.13 14.65
CA THR A 6 17.47 2.69 14.79
C THR A 6 18.85 2.37 15.36
N ASN A 7 18.92 1.94 16.62
CA ASN A 7 20.11 1.34 17.24
C ASN A 7 20.55 0.01 16.59
N ARG A 8 20.15 -0.24 15.33
CA ARG A 8 20.67 -1.38 14.56
C ARG A 8 22.12 -1.04 14.21
N PRO A 9 23.09 -1.90 14.53
CA PRO A 9 24.47 -1.67 14.12
C PRO A 9 24.49 -1.45 12.62
N VAL A 10 25.10 -0.34 12.18
CA VAL A 10 25.31 -0.06 10.76
C VAL A 10 26.06 -1.27 10.21
N ARG A 11 25.36 -2.11 9.43
CA ARG A 11 26.03 -3.22 8.74
C ARG A 11 27.16 -2.59 7.92
N LYS A 12 28.36 -3.19 7.96
CA LYS A 12 29.48 -2.74 7.12
C LYS A 12 29.01 -2.77 5.66
N ILE A 13 28.70 -1.61 5.09
CA ILE A 13 28.23 -1.49 3.71
C ILE A 13 29.48 -1.54 2.83
N VAL A 14 29.57 -2.56 1.98
CA VAL A 14 30.57 -2.59 0.91
C VAL A 14 30.00 -1.82 -0.27
N ARG A 15 30.71 -0.78 -0.74
CA ARG A 15 30.30 0.02 -1.89
C ARG A 15 30.49 -0.79 -3.18
N PRO A 16 29.62 -0.63 -4.19
CA PRO A 16 29.83 -1.25 -5.49
C PRO A 16 31.12 -0.71 -6.13
N THR A 17 31.90 -1.59 -6.75
CA THR A 17 33.10 -1.22 -7.51
C THR A 17 32.78 -0.83 -8.96
N LYS A 18 31.59 -1.21 -9.44
CA LYS A 18 31.05 -0.86 -10.76
C LYS A 18 29.56 -0.53 -10.62
N THR A 19 29.14 0.54 -11.26
CA THR A 19 27.73 0.93 -11.38
C THR A 19 27.29 0.80 -12.84
N ILE A 20 25.99 0.66 -13.05
CA ILE A 20 25.39 0.56 -14.38
C ILE A 20 24.17 1.46 -14.48
N LEU A 21 23.93 1.95 -15.69
CA LEU A 21 22.70 2.61 -16.12
C LEU A 21 22.39 2.08 -17.52
N GLY A 22 21.19 1.55 -17.72
CA GLY A 22 20.83 0.82 -18.93
C GLY A 22 21.16 -0.68 -18.84
N ASP A 23 21.43 -1.29 -19.98
CA ASP A 23 21.74 -2.72 -20.06
C ASP A 23 23.26 -2.96 -20.01
N MET A 24 23.69 -4.05 -19.37
CA MET A 24 25.08 -4.50 -19.37
C MET A 24 25.15 -6.02 -19.52
N THR A 25 25.99 -6.49 -20.43
CA THR A 25 26.29 -7.91 -20.58
C THR A 25 27.74 -8.19 -20.19
N PHE A 26 27.97 -9.27 -19.44
CA PHE A 26 29.32 -9.79 -19.22
C PHE A 26 29.32 -11.31 -19.11
N THR A 27 30.49 -11.91 -19.30
CA THR A 27 30.70 -13.36 -19.17
C THR A 27 31.54 -13.64 -17.93
N LEU A 28 31.18 -14.69 -17.18
CA LEU A 28 31.98 -15.20 -16.07
C LEU A 28 31.92 -16.74 -16.09
N GLY A 29 33.07 -17.37 -16.29
CA GLY A 29 33.13 -18.81 -16.57
C GLY A 29 32.48 -19.13 -17.92
N ASP A 30 31.55 -20.08 -17.92
CA ASP A 30 30.77 -20.54 -19.09
C ASP A 30 29.33 -19.98 -19.11
N LYS A 31 29.12 -18.81 -18.48
CA LYS A 31 27.81 -18.18 -18.34
C LYS A 31 27.83 -16.71 -18.76
N THR A 32 26.77 -16.31 -19.45
CA THR A 32 26.51 -14.94 -19.85
C THR A 32 25.49 -14.33 -18.88
N PHE A 33 25.79 -13.14 -18.36
CA PHE A 33 24.92 -12.39 -17.48
C PHE A 33 24.46 -11.13 -18.20
N GLU A 34 23.16 -11.07 -18.49
CA GLU A 34 22.48 -9.91 -19.06
C GLU A 34 21.79 -9.14 -17.93
N LEU A 35 22.30 -7.96 -17.62
CA LEU A 35 21.77 -7.09 -16.57
C LEU A 35 20.92 -6.01 -17.22
N HIS A 36 19.73 -5.82 -16.68
CA HIS A 36 18.76 -4.83 -17.15
C HIS A 36 18.37 -3.92 -16.00
N THR A 37 18.61 -2.63 -16.14
CA THR A 37 18.08 -1.63 -15.20
C THR A 37 16.72 -1.12 -15.65
N ALA A 38 15.84 -0.82 -14.71
CA ALA A 38 14.55 -0.22 -15.00
C ALA A 38 13.97 0.58 -13.84
N ILE A 39 12.99 1.40 -14.18
CA ILE A 39 12.13 2.11 -13.22
C ILE A 39 10.84 1.29 -13.08
N ALA A 40 10.63 0.67 -11.91
CA ALA A 40 9.50 -0.24 -11.67
C ALA A 40 9.13 -0.30 -10.17
N GLU A 41 9.61 -1.31 -9.45
CA GLU A 41 9.41 -1.46 -8.00
C GLU A 41 10.13 -0.38 -7.20
N THR A 42 11.35 -0.04 -7.63
CA THR A 42 12.11 1.15 -7.29
C THR A 42 12.46 1.94 -8.55
N ASP A 43 13.12 3.09 -8.39
CA ASP A 43 13.69 3.90 -9.46
C ASP A 43 15.04 3.36 -9.99
N ASP A 44 15.55 2.28 -9.41
CA ASP A 44 16.87 1.69 -9.70
C ASP A 44 16.85 0.15 -9.78
N VAL A 45 15.71 -0.45 -10.15
CA VAL A 45 15.58 -1.91 -10.26
C VAL A 45 16.65 -2.44 -11.20
N CYS A 46 17.33 -3.51 -10.80
CA CYS A 46 18.21 -4.29 -11.65
C CYS A 46 17.77 -5.75 -11.61
N TRP A 47 17.50 -6.32 -12.78
CA TRP A 47 17.23 -7.75 -12.94
C TRP A 47 18.24 -8.38 -13.89
N ILE A 48 18.43 -9.70 -13.76
CA ILE A 48 19.49 -10.44 -14.46
C ILE A 48 18.89 -11.61 -15.20
N TYR A 49 19.25 -11.81 -16.46
CA TYR A 49 18.98 -13.04 -17.20
C TYR A 49 20.27 -13.79 -17.50
N VAL A 50 20.22 -15.12 -17.36
CA VAL A 50 21.32 -16.02 -17.71
C VAL A 50 20.80 -16.99 -18.78
N PRO A 51 21.08 -16.74 -20.08
CA PRO A 51 20.52 -17.51 -21.19
C PRO A 51 20.85 -19.00 -21.11
N GLU A 52 22.08 -19.36 -20.74
CA GLU A 52 22.51 -20.76 -20.65
C GLU A 52 21.76 -21.55 -19.56
N LEU A 53 21.14 -20.85 -18.60
CA LEU A 53 20.30 -21.43 -17.55
C LEU A 53 18.80 -21.20 -17.80
N LYS A 54 18.43 -20.39 -18.80
CA LYS A 54 17.09 -19.84 -19.01
C LYS A 54 16.48 -19.32 -17.70
N ALA A 55 17.30 -18.62 -16.91
CA ALA A 55 16.95 -18.20 -15.56
C ALA A 55 16.97 -16.67 -15.45
N ALA A 56 15.89 -16.10 -14.92
CA ALA A 56 15.80 -14.68 -14.60
C ALA A 56 15.78 -14.45 -13.08
N PHE A 57 16.60 -13.51 -12.61
CA PHE A 57 16.67 -13.04 -11.23
C PHE A 57 16.07 -11.64 -11.18
N ILE A 58 14.80 -11.54 -10.80
CA ILE A 58 13.98 -10.33 -11.04
C ILE A 58 13.76 -9.46 -9.81
N GLY A 59 14.50 -9.71 -8.74
CA GLY A 59 14.37 -8.94 -7.50
C GLY A 59 12.94 -8.99 -6.95
N ASP A 60 12.40 -7.80 -6.67
CA ASP A 60 11.04 -7.61 -6.15
C ASP A 60 10.02 -7.22 -7.24
N LEU A 61 10.38 -7.37 -8.53
CA LEU A 61 9.41 -7.20 -9.62
C LEU A 61 8.21 -8.16 -9.49
N ILE A 62 8.41 -9.32 -8.88
CA ILE A 62 7.34 -10.15 -8.33
C ILE A 62 7.64 -10.39 -6.85
N ILE A 63 6.67 -10.09 -5.99
CA ILE A 63 6.82 -10.24 -4.53
C ILE A 63 6.23 -11.61 -4.14
N GLY A 64 6.92 -12.68 -4.51
CA GLY A 64 6.48 -14.06 -4.27
C GLY A 64 5.10 -14.37 -4.87
N LYS A 65 4.16 -14.84 -4.03
CA LYS A 65 2.77 -15.14 -4.42
C LYS A 65 1.80 -14.01 -4.01
N MET A 66 2.31 -12.80 -3.83
CA MET A 66 1.57 -11.66 -3.29
C MET A 66 1.21 -10.66 -4.38
N PHE A 67 0.14 -9.92 -4.11
CA PHE A 67 -0.32 -8.81 -4.94
C PHE A 67 0.75 -7.70 -5.08
N PRO A 68 0.93 -7.08 -6.27
CA PRO A 68 1.89 -6.00 -6.50
C PRO A 68 1.78 -4.86 -5.49
N ASN A 69 2.91 -4.42 -4.96
CA ASN A 69 2.99 -3.27 -4.07
C ASN A 69 3.42 -2.04 -4.89
N ILE A 70 2.47 -1.39 -5.60
CA ILE A 70 2.70 -0.10 -6.30
C ILE A 70 2.88 1.07 -5.31
N GLY A 71 2.82 0.77 -4.02
CA GLY A 71 2.97 1.70 -2.92
C GLY A 71 2.05 1.27 -1.80
N ASN A 72 2.27 1.84 -0.63
CA ASN A 72 1.44 1.61 0.54
C ASN A 72 1.27 2.94 1.29
N PRO A 73 0.40 3.02 2.31
CA PRO A 73 0.10 4.27 2.99
C PRO A 73 1.31 5.01 3.58
N TRP A 74 2.46 4.34 3.73
CA TRP A 74 3.65 4.86 4.40
C TRP A 74 4.81 5.15 3.44
N LYS A 75 4.66 4.88 2.14
CA LYS A 75 5.75 4.95 1.16
C LYS A 75 5.34 5.78 -0.06
N PRO A 76 6.33 6.34 -0.79
CA PRO A 76 6.09 6.94 -2.08
C PRO A 76 5.44 5.96 -3.06
N THR A 77 4.74 6.53 -4.04
CA THR A 77 4.18 5.82 -5.19
C THR A 77 5.29 5.24 -6.06
N ARG A 78 5.03 4.07 -6.62
CA ARG A 78 5.91 3.35 -7.55
C ARG A 78 5.31 3.32 -8.95
N TYR A 79 6.08 2.80 -9.90
CA TYR A 79 5.86 3.05 -11.33
C TYR A 79 5.04 1.94 -11.99
N ALA A 80 3.71 1.92 -11.78
CA ALA A 80 2.83 0.83 -12.21
C ALA A 80 3.00 0.40 -13.68
N LEU A 81 2.86 1.33 -14.63
CA LEU A 81 2.96 1.00 -16.06
C LEU A 81 4.36 0.54 -16.47
N SER A 82 5.40 1.22 -15.99
CA SER A 82 6.78 0.83 -16.28
C SER A 82 7.09 -0.54 -15.69
N TRP A 83 6.56 -0.85 -14.51
CA TRP A 83 6.68 -2.17 -13.89
C TRP A 83 5.99 -3.25 -14.73
N ALA A 84 4.77 -3.04 -15.22
CA ALA A 84 4.12 -3.99 -16.13
C ALA A 84 4.96 -4.25 -17.40
N LYS A 85 5.52 -3.19 -17.99
CA LYS A 85 6.40 -3.29 -19.17
C LYS A 85 7.67 -4.10 -18.88
N GLU A 86 8.25 -3.95 -17.70
CA GLU A 86 9.42 -4.75 -17.33
C GLU A 86 9.09 -6.22 -17.11
N LEU A 87 7.93 -6.53 -16.53
CA LEU A 87 7.45 -7.91 -16.48
C LEU A 87 7.18 -8.48 -17.87
N GLU A 88 6.69 -7.65 -18.80
CA GLU A 88 6.54 -8.02 -20.21
C GLU A 88 7.91 -8.32 -20.87
N ARG A 89 8.96 -7.53 -20.58
CA ARG A 89 10.34 -7.78 -21.04
C ARG A 89 10.88 -9.11 -20.51
N VAL A 90 10.73 -9.37 -19.20
CA VAL A 90 11.11 -10.66 -18.60
C VAL A 90 10.35 -11.81 -19.26
N ARG A 91 9.03 -11.65 -19.48
CA ARG A 91 8.19 -12.67 -20.12
C ARG A 91 8.62 -12.97 -21.55
N ALA A 92 9.04 -11.96 -22.31
CA ALA A 92 9.48 -12.11 -23.70
C ALA A 92 10.75 -12.95 -23.87
N LEU A 93 11.57 -13.09 -22.82
CA LEU A 93 12.75 -13.96 -22.79
C LEU A 93 12.41 -15.44 -22.53
N GLU A 94 11.13 -15.75 -22.28
CA GLU A 94 10.61 -17.10 -22.00
C GLU A 94 11.46 -17.89 -20.98
N PRO A 95 11.77 -17.34 -19.79
CA PRO A 95 12.59 -18.03 -18.80
C PRO A 95 11.92 -19.31 -18.30
N GLU A 96 12.70 -20.38 -18.15
CA GLU A 96 12.26 -21.61 -17.47
C GLU A 96 12.26 -21.46 -15.95
N HIS A 97 13.06 -20.52 -15.42
CA HIS A 97 13.23 -20.25 -14.00
C HIS A 97 13.12 -18.76 -13.69
N ILE A 98 12.33 -18.40 -12.68
CA ILE A 98 12.33 -17.05 -12.09
C ILE A 98 12.64 -17.11 -10.60
N PHE A 99 13.66 -16.36 -10.20
CA PHE A 99 14.02 -16.12 -8.81
C PHE A 99 13.57 -14.73 -8.38
N CYS A 100 12.69 -14.69 -7.39
CA CYS A 100 12.19 -13.47 -6.75
C CYS A 100 12.91 -13.32 -5.42
N ASN A 101 13.51 -12.15 -5.18
CA ASN A 101 14.22 -11.89 -3.92
C ASN A 101 13.22 -11.59 -2.79
N GLY A 102 12.07 -11.03 -3.14
CA GLY A 102 10.92 -10.85 -2.27
C GLY A 102 10.32 -12.19 -1.88
N ALA A 103 10.31 -12.48 -0.58
CA ALA A 103 9.80 -13.72 0.00
C ALA A 103 10.56 -15.00 -0.42
N SER A 104 11.79 -14.90 -0.94
CA SER A 104 12.64 -16.05 -1.31
C SER A 104 11.94 -17.07 -2.20
N THR A 105 11.22 -16.59 -3.22
CA THR A 105 10.34 -17.43 -4.05
C THR A 105 11.01 -17.79 -5.37
N HIS A 106 10.86 -19.06 -5.77
CA HIS A 106 11.31 -19.58 -7.06
C HIS A 106 10.14 -20.20 -7.80
N PHE A 107 9.96 -19.82 -9.07
CA PHE A 107 9.00 -20.42 -9.99
C PHE A 107 9.71 -21.16 -11.12
N LYS A 108 9.12 -22.27 -11.58
CA LYS A 108 9.66 -23.10 -12.65
C LYS A 108 8.60 -23.51 -13.67
N GLY A 109 8.98 -23.54 -14.95
CA GLY A 109 8.14 -24.02 -16.04
C GLY A 109 6.83 -23.24 -16.15
N ASN A 110 5.68 -23.92 -16.23
CA ASN A 110 4.37 -23.27 -16.39
C ASN A 110 4.03 -22.25 -15.28
N GLN A 111 4.62 -22.38 -14.09
CA GLN A 111 4.42 -21.43 -13.00
C GLN A 111 5.01 -20.06 -13.30
N VAL A 112 6.11 -19.99 -14.07
CA VAL A 112 6.76 -18.74 -14.47
C VAL A 112 5.80 -17.90 -15.29
N LYS A 113 5.29 -18.48 -16.38
CA LYS A 113 4.33 -17.81 -17.26
C LYS A 113 3.07 -17.38 -16.50
N ALA A 114 2.51 -18.27 -15.68
CA ALA A 114 1.29 -17.97 -14.91
C ALA A 114 1.49 -16.82 -13.90
N ALA A 115 2.66 -16.74 -13.24
CA ALA A 115 2.97 -15.66 -12.32
C ALA A 115 3.17 -14.33 -13.04
N LEU A 116 3.90 -14.32 -14.15
CA LEU A 116 4.12 -13.13 -14.98
C LEU A 116 2.80 -12.61 -15.56
N ASP A 117 2.03 -13.47 -16.22
CA ASP A 117 0.76 -13.09 -16.85
C ASP A 117 -0.22 -12.50 -15.82
N ALA A 118 -0.37 -13.13 -14.65
CA ALA A 118 -1.26 -12.63 -13.60
C ALA A 118 -0.84 -11.25 -13.08
N ASN A 119 0.46 -11.01 -12.87
CA ASN A 119 0.96 -9.73 -12.38
C ASN A 119 0.86 -8.63 -13.47
N ILE A 120 1.19 -8.94 -14.73
CA ILE A 120 1.05 -8.00 -15.84
C ILE A 120 -0.42 -7.61 -16.01
N GLU A 121 -1.32 -8.58 -16.07
CA GLU A 121 -2.75 -8.36 -16.29
C GLU A 121 -3.38 -7.54 -15.17
N VAL A 122 -3.09 -7.85 -13.90
CA VAL A 122 -3.68 -7.09 -12.79
C VAL A 122 -3.16 -5.66 -12.73
N ILE A 123 -1.86 -5.43 -13.00
CA ILE A 123 -1.29 -4.08 -12.99
C ILE A 123 -1.92 -3.25 -14.10
N ARG A 124 -1.99 -3.79 -15.34
CA ARG A 124 -2.60 -3.11 -16.48
C ARG A 124 -4.09 -2.82 -16.22
N SER A 125 -4.85 -3.84 -15.84
CA SER A 125 -6.29 -3.70 -15.64
C SER A 125 -6.66 -2.70 -14.55
N LEU A 126 -6.01 -2.75 -13.39
CA LEU A 126 -6.31 -1.81 -12.32
C LEU A 126 -5.84 -0.39 -12.65
N HIS A 127 -4.73 -0.26 -13.37
CA HIS A 127 -4.26 1.04 -13.84
C HIS A 127 -5.27 1.66 -14.81
N ASP A 128 -5.72 0.91 -15.82
CA ASP A 128 -6.70 1.37 -16.80
C ASP A 128 -8.03 1.75 -16.14
N GLN A 129 -8.51 0.94 -15.18
CA GLN A 129 -9.72 1.26 -14.41
C GLN A 129 -9.57 2.57 -13.62
N VAL A 130 -8.41 2.81 -12.99
CA VAL A 130 -8.16 4.06 -12.25
C VAL A 130 -8.16 5.26 -13.20
N VAL A 131 -7.47 5.16 -14.34
CA VAL A 131 -7.43 6.24 -15.34
C VAL A 131 -8.83 6.52 -15.90
N GLU A 132 -9.62 5.48 -16.16
CA GLU A 132 -11.01 5.62 -16.59
C GLU A 132 -11.84 6.40 -15.56
N TYR A 133 -11.76 6.04 -14.27
CA TYR A 133 -12.49 6.74 -13.22
C TYR A 133 -11.97 8.17 -12.96
N ILE A 134 -10.68 8.43 -13.17
CA ILE A 134 -10.14 9.81 -13.17
C ILE A 134 -10.80 10.62 -14.30
N ASN A 135 -10.91 10.07 -15.51
CA ASN A 135 -11.54 10.76 -16.64
C ASN A 135 -13.05 10.97 -16.46
N GLN A 136 -13.68 10.23 -15.55
CA GLN A 136 -15.08 10.40 -15.16
C GLN A 136 -15.28 11.34 -13.96
N ASP A 137 -14.21 12.02 -13.52
CA ASP A 137 -14.20 12.88 -12.32
C ASP A 137 -14.68 12.16 -11.05
N MET A 138 -14.49 10.82 -10.96
CA MET A 138 -14.88 10.05 -9.79
C MET A 138 -13.92 10.36 -8.62
N HIS A 139 -14.50 10.76 -7.50
CA HIS A 139 -13.74 11.06 -6.30
C HIS A 139 -13.04 9.80 -5.75
N ILE A 140 -11.81 9.95 -5.24
CA ILE A 140 -10.96 8.83 -4.79
C ILE A 140 -11.62 7.94 -3.72
N THR A 141 -12.46 8.53 -2.85
CA THR A 141 -13.18 7.79 -1.80
C THR A 141 -14.21 6.80 -2.36
N GLU A 142 -14.76 7.06 -3.54
CA GLU A 142 -15.65 6.14 -4.25
C GLU A 142 -14.83 5.15 -5.10
N MET A 143 -13.78 5.66 -5.76
CA MET A 143 -12.93 4.90 -6.67
C MET A 143 -12.29 3.67 -6.01
N ILE A 144 -11.85 3.77 -4.75
CA ILE A 144 -11.29 2.63 -4.01
C ILE A 144 -12.28 1.47 -3.85
N HIS A 145 -13.58 1.74 -3.93
CA HIS A 145 -14.64 0.74 -3.87
C HIS A 145 -15.12 0.30 -5.25
N ALA A 146 -14.96 1.13 -6.29
CA ALA A 146 -15.38 0.84 -7.65
C ALA A 146 -14.36 -0.02 -8.41
N VAL A 147 -13.06 0.21 -8.23
CA VAL A 147 -11.99 -0.55 -8.89
C VAL A 147 -11.94 -1.98 -8.34
N LYS A 148 -11.92 -2.97 -9.23
CA LYS A 148 -11.91 -4.40 -8.86
C LYS A 148 -10.86 -5.19 -9.64
N ILE A 149 -10.25 -6.16 -8.95
CA ILE A 149 -9.45 -7.18 -9.61
C ILE A 149 -10.36 -7.93 -10.61
N PRO A 150 -9.91 -8.16 -11.86
CA PRO A 150 -10.65 -8.97 -12.83
C PRO A 150 -11.12 -10.31 -12.27
N GLU A 151 -12.31 -10.77 -12.67
CA GLU A 151 -12.93 -11.95 -12.05
C GLU A 151 -12.08 -13.22 -12.23
N ASN A 152 -11.42 -13.38 -13.38
CA ASN A 152 -10.46 -14.45 -13.65
C ASN A 152 -9.21 -14.40 -12.75
N LEU A 153 -8.88 -13.25 -12.16
CA LEU A 153 -7.73 -13.04 -11.28
C LEU A 153 -8.08 -13.01 -9.79
N ARG A 154 -9.36 -12.91 -9.42
CA ARG A 154 -9.81 -12.67 -8.03
C ARG A 154 -9.32 -13.72 -7.01
N LYS A 155 -9.19 -14.97 -7.44
CA LYS A 155 -8.66 -16.08 -6.60
C LYS A 155 -7.29 -16.59 -7.09
N ASN A 156 -6.59 -15.79 -7.89
CA ASN A 156 -5.31 -16.19 -8.45
C ASN A 156 -4.26 -16.33 -7.32
N GLN A 157 -3.60 -17.48 -7.29
CA GLN A 157 -2.64 -17.81 -6.23
C GLN A 157 -1.40 -16.91 -6.22
N TYR A 158 -1.10 -16.21 -7.31
CA TYR A 158 0.04 -15.31 -7.45
C TYR A 158 -0.29 -13.87 -7.02
N LEU A 159 -1.55 -13.58 -6.67
CA LEU A 159 -2.04 -12.23 -6.38
C LEU A 159 -2.65 -12.13 -4.97
N ARG A 160 -2.11 -12.86 -3.99
CA ARG A 160 -2.64 -12.85 -2.63
C ARG A 160 -2.48 -11.47 -2.00
N THR A 161 -3.57 -10.88 -1.53
CA THR A 161 -3.61 -9.54 -0.92
C THR A 161 -3.15 -9.53 0.55
N PHE A 162 -2.14 -10.32 0.87
CA PHE A 162 -1.62 -10.46 2.23
C PHE A 162 -0.62 -9.37 2.60
N TYR A 163 0.17 -8.88 1.63
CA TYR A 163 1.15 -7.81 1.86
C TYR A 163 0.62 -6.44 1.39
N SER A 164 0.04 -6.40 0.19
CA SER A 164 -0.61 -5.23 -0.41
C SER A 164 -2.09 -5.54 -0.71
N ARG A 165 -2.86 -4.56 -1.19
CA ARG A 165 -4.28 -4.69 -1.52
C ARG A 165 -4.69 -3.72 -2.65
N PRO A 166 -5.79 -3.99 -3.37
CA PRO A 166 -6.25 -3.14 -4.48
C PRO A 166 -6.45 -1.68 -4.11
N GLU A 167 -6.97 -1.40 -2.92
CA GLU A 167 -7.22 -0.04 -2.47
C GLU A 167 -5.93 0.78 -2.39
N PHE A 168 -4.83 0.16 -1.96
CA PHE A 168 -3.51 0.83 -1.96
C PHE A 168 -3.00 1.05 -3.38
N PHE A 169 -3.25 0.11 -4.29
CA PHE A 169 -2.92 0.28 -5.70
C PHE A 169 -3.65 1.50 -6.27
N VAL A 170 -4.96 1.60 -6.04
CA VAL A 170 -5.81 2.71 -6.50
C VAL A 170 -5.29 4.04 -5.99
N TYR A 171 -5.06 4.18 -4.69
CA TYR A 171 -4.49 5.42 -4.13
C TYR A 171 -3.17 5.80 -4.78
N ASN A 172 -2.29 4.84 -5.07
CA ASN A 172 -0.97 5.12 -5.61
C ASN A 172 -1.02 5.48 -7.10
N VAL A 173 -1.83 4.78 -7.91
CA VAL A 173 -2.02 5.18 -9.30
C VAL A 173 -2.74 6.53 -9.40
N TYR A 174 -3.75 6.77 -8.57
CA TYR A 174 -4.43 8.05 -8.52
C TYR A 174 -3.46 9.19 -8.22
N ARG A 175 -2.66 9.08 -7.15
CA ARG A 175 -1.63 10.08 -6.79
C ARG A 175 -0.57 10.32 -7.86
N TRP A 176 -0.36 9.37 -8.77
CA TRP A 176 0.60 9.52 -9.87
C TRP A 176 0.11 10.51 -10.93
N TYR A 177 -1.21 10.53 -11.20
CA TYR A 177 -1.82 11.36 -12.23
C TYR A 177 -2.52 12.59 -11.67
N HIS A 178 -3.16 12.43 -10.53
CA HIS A 178 -4.03 13.42 -9.94
C HIS A 178 -3.25 14.30 -8.96
N GLY A 179 -3.43 15.61 -9.08
CA GLY A 179 -2.85 16.60 -8.19
C GLY A 179 -3.48 16.60 -6.79
N TYR A 180 -3.20 17.65 -6.02
CA TYR A 180 -3.75 17.81 -4.66
C TYR A 180 -5.23 18.24 -4.65
N PHE A 181 -5.70 18.89 -5.71
CA PHE A 181 -7.03 19.49 -5.77
C PHE A 181 -8.04 18.50 -6.37
N ASP A 182 -9.06 18.14 -5.61
CA ASP A 182 -10.07 17.11 -5.91
C ASP A 182 -11.39 17.67 -6.47
N HIS A 183 -11.33 18.85 -7.09
CA HIS A 183 -12.49 19.59 -7.60
C HIS A 183 -13.48 20.09 -6.53
N ASN A 184 -13.15 19.96 -5.24
CA ASN A 184 -13.88 20.63 -4.16
C ASN A 184 -13.18 21.93 -3.75
N PRO A 185 -13.76 23.12 -4.01
CA PRO A 185 -13.15 24.40 -3.62
C PRO A 185 -12.79 24.51 -2.13
N ALA A 186 -13.53 23.81 -1.24
CA ALA A 186 -13.22 23.78 0.19
C ALA A 186 -11.87 23.12 0.50
N HIS A 187 -11.37 22.28 -0.40
CA HIS A 187 -10.12 21.54 -0.24
C HIS A 187 -8.93 22.19 -0.97
N MET A 188 -9.13 23.30 -1.69
CA MET A 188 -8.07 23.96 -2.46
C MET A 188 -6.94 24.51 -1.57
N LEU A 189 -7.31 25.17 -0.46
CA LEU A 189 -6.40 25.73 0.53
C LEU A 189 -7.01 25.50 1.93
N PRO A 190 -6.98 24.25 2.44
CA PRO A 190 -7.72 23.89 3.63
C PRO A 190 -7.15 24.61 4.86
N ARG A 191 -8.05 24.97 5.79
CA ARG A 191 -7.68 25.38 7.15
C ARG A 191 -7.12 24.18 7.92
N PRO A 192 -6.38 24.40 9.03
CA PRO A 192 -6.01 23.31 9.92
C PRO A 192 -7.23 22.46 10.28
N GLU A 193 -7.13 21.14 10.15
CA GLU A 193 -8.24 20.20 10.32
C GLU A 193 -8.96 20.39 11.66
N LYS A 194 -8.19 20.66 12.73
CA LYS A 194 -8.75 20.97 14.04
C LYS A 194 -9.71 22.16 14.05
N GLU A 195 -9.38 23.25 13.35
CA GLU A 195 -10.27 24.42 13.26
C GLU A 195 -11.61 24.04 12.65
N VAL A 196 -11.60 23.26 11.56
CA VAL A 196 -12.83 22.80 10.88
C VAL A 196 -13.63 21.83 11.77
N MET A 197 -12.95 20.89 12.43
CA MET A 197 -13.61 19.89 13.28
C MET A 197 -14.18 20.49 14.58
N ASP A 198 -13.58 21.56 15.11
CA ASP A 198 -14.14 22.33 16.22
C ASP A 198 -15.48 22.99 15.82
N GLU A 199 -15.56 23.62 14.64
CA GLU A 199 -16.82 24.20 14.13
C GLU A 199 -17.90 23.12 13.87
N ILE A 200 -17.52 21.98 13.28
CA ILE A 200 -18.44 20.85 13.09
C ILE A 200 -18.95 20.33 14.44
N PHE A 201 -18.06 20.20 15.42
CA PHE A 201 -18.44 19.78 16.77
C PHE A 201 -19.39 20.79 17.42
N ASP A 202 -19.13 22.09 17.31
CA ASP A 202 -19.96 23.14 17.90
C ASP A 202 -21.38 23.17 17.32
N LEU A 203 -21.54 22.81 16.03
CA LEU A 203 -22.86 22.59 15.41
C LEU A 203 -23.62 21.39 16.02
N ILE A 204 -22.91 20.32 16.38
CA ILE A 204 -23.50 19.12 16.99
C ILE A 204 -23.78 19.35 18.48
N GLY A 205 -22.88 20.06 19.15
CA GLY A 205 -22.96 20.53 20.54
C GLY A 205 -22.82 19.43 21.62
N ASP A 206 -22.62 18.17 21.24
CA ASP A 206 -22.73 17.04 22.16
C ASP A 206 -21.81 15.87 21.77
N SER A 207 -20.88 15.55 22.68
CA SER A 207 -19.97 14.41 22.54
C SER A 207 -20.70 13.06 22.57
N GLU A 208 -21.75 12.93 23.39
CA GLU A 208 -22.47 11.66 23.55
C GLU A 208 -23.21 11.28 22.27
N LYS A 209 -23.77 12.25 21.53
CA LYS A 209 -24.40 11.99 20.23
C LYS A 209 -23.44 11.36 19.23
N ILE A 210 -22.22 11.88 19.13
CA ILE A 210 -21.20 11.35 18.20
C ILE A 210 -20.77 9.95 18.64
N ILE A 211 -20.52 9.75 19.93
CA ILE A 211 -20.11 8.46 20.49
C ILE A 211 -21.19 7.40 20.26
N ASN A 212 -22.45 7.71 20.59
CA ASN A 212 -23.58 6.79 20.41
C ASN A 212 -23.75 6.43 18.94
N ARG A 213 -23.69 7.43 18.03
CA ARG A 213 -23.82 7.16 16.59
C ARG A 213 -22.68 6.31 16.06
N ALA A 214 -21.45 6.55 16.50
CA ALA A 214 -20.31 5.73 16.12
C ALA A 214 -20.44 4.29 16.66
N ASP A 215 -20.94 4.07 17.88
CA ASP A 215 -21.17 2.73 18.41
C ASP A 215 -22.31 1.99 17.68
N GLU A 216 -23.40 2.69 17.33
CA GLU A 216 -24.45 2.15 16.46
C GLU A 216 -23.88 1.67 15.11
N LEU A 217 -23.10 2.51 14.43
CA LEU A 217 -22.47 2.16 13.15
C LEU A 217 -21.52 0.97 13.29
N LEU A 218 -20.77 0.90 14.39
CA LEU A 218 -19.94 -0.26 14.69
C LEU A 218 -20.79 -1.53 14.87
N ASN A 219 -21.91 -1.45 15.59
CA ASN A 219 -22.83 -2.57 15.80
C ASN A 219 -23.57 -2.98 14.50
N GLU A 220 -23.71 -2.06 13.53
CA GLU A 220 -24.19 -2.33 12.16
C GLU A 220 -23.11 -2.97 11.26
N GLY A 221 -21.88 -3.16 11.73
CA GLY A 221 -20.77 -3.69 10.93
C GLY A 221 -20.19 -2.68 9.92
N LYS A 222 -20.29 -1.38 10.23
CA LYS A 222 -19.75 -0.27 9.42
C LYS A 222 -18.55 0.36 10.13
N GLU A 223 -17.53 -0.44 10.43
CA GLU A 223 -16.47 -0.06 11.36
C GLU A 223 -15.62 1.12 10.86
N GLN A 224 -15.31 1.17 9.56
CA GLN A 224 -14.55 2.27 8.98
C GLN A 224 -15.34 3.59 9.03
N LEU A 225 -16.64 3.55 8.73
CA LEU A 225 -17.51 4.72 8.83
C LEU A 225 -17.70 5.17 10.29
N ALA A 226 -17.83 4.21 11.22
CA ALA A 226 -17.86 4.51 12.66
C ALA A 226 -16.59 5.24 13.10
N LEU A 227 -15.42 4.83 12.60
CA LEU A 227 -14.14 5.47 12.89
C LEU A 227 -14.11 6.92 12.39
N GLU A 228 -14.56 7.16 11.16
CA GLU A 228 -14.60 8.49 10.54
C GLU A 228 -15.57 9.43 11.26
N VAL A 229 -16.77 8.95 11.62
CA VAL A 229 -17.74 9.73 12.42
C VAL A 229 -17.17 10.08 13.80
N LEU A 230 -16.50 9.14 14.46
CA LEU A 230 -15.89 9.37 15.76
C LEU A 230 -14.70 10.35 15.68
N ASP A 231 -14.02 10.43 14.53
CA ASP A 231 -12.84 11.27 14.36
C ASP A 231 -13.16 12.75 14.49
N VAL A 232 -14.36 13.20 14.09
CA VAL A 232 -14.85 14.57 14.33
C VAL A 232 -14.67 14.98 15.79
N LEU A 233 -15.09 14.12 16.72
CA LEU A 233 -14.94 14.38 18.15
C LEU A 233 -13.48 14.28 18.60
N LEU A 234 -12.68 13.37 18.05
CA LEU A 234 -11.29 13.18 18.46
C LEU A 234 -10.36 14.29 17.98
N GLN A 235 -10.63 14.91 16.83
CA GLN A 235 -9.90 16.08 16.35
C GLN A 235 -10.27 17.34 17.16
N SER A 236 -11.55 17.48 17.53
CA SER A 236 -12.01 18.60 18.36
C SER A 236 -11.59 18.46 19.83
N LYS A 237 -11.87 17.31 20.45
CA LYS A 237 -11.64 17.00 21.87
C LYS A 237 -10.71 15.79 22.01
N PRO A 238 -9.40 15.94 21.71
CA PRO A 238 -8.46 14.82 21.71
C PRO A 238 -8.32 14.12 23.06
N ASP A 239 -8.65 14.76 24.18
CA ASP A 239 -8.58 14.14 25.52
C ASP A 239 -9.90 13.47 25.96
N ASN A 240 -10.90 13.37 25.07
CA ASN A 240 -12.16 12.68 25.38
C ASN A 240 -11.91 11.18 25.57
N ILE A 241 -12.03 10.74 26.82
CA ILE A 241 -11.69 9.38 27.24
C ILE A 241 -12.62 8.34 26.62
N ASP A 242 -13.92 8.62 26.56
CA ASP A 242 -14.90 7.66 26.07
C ASP A 242 -14.85 7.51 24.56
N ALA A 243 -14.58 8.61 23.84
CA ALA A 243 -14.26 8.56 22.41
C ALA A 243 -13.01 7.71 22.13
N ARG A 244 -11.93 7.88 22.91
CA ARG A 244 -10.72 7.04 22.74
C ARG A 244 -10.98 5.57 23.04
N LYS A 245 -11.77 5.24 24.07
CA LYS A 245 -12.18 3.84 24.35
C LYS A 245 -12.94 3.25 23.15
N LEU A 246 -13.87 4.00 22.57
CA LEU A 246 -14.63 3.54 21.41
C LEU A 246 -13.74 3.38 20.18
N ARG A 247 -12.81 4.32 19.90
CA ARG A 247 -11.82 4.17 18.82
C ARG A 247 -10.99 2.90 18.98
N MET A 248 -10.55 2.58 20.19
CA MET A 248 -9.85 1.32 20.46
C MET A 248 -10.71 0.08 20.15
N LYS A 249 -12.02 0.11 20.48
CA LYS A 249 -12.97 -0.96 20.13
C LYS A 249 -13.10 -1.11 18.61
N ILE A 250 -13.28 0.01 17.89
CA ILE A 250 -13.39 0.04 16.42
C ILE A 250 -12.12 -0.48 15.75
N LEU A 251 -10.93 0.04 16.11
CA LEU A 251 -9.65 -0.37 15.53
C LEU A 251 -9.35 -1.86 15.76
N LYS A 252 -9.78 -2.42 16.89
CA LYS A 252 -9.66 -3.85 17.17
C LYS A 252 -10.53 -4.68 16.23
N GLU A 253 -11.76 -4.24 15.96
CA GLU A 253 -12.65 -4.97 15.04
C GLU A 253 -12.17 -4.87 13.59
N ILE A 254 -11.78 -3.67 13.12
CA ILE A 254 -11.16 -3.50 11.80
C ILE A 254 -9.92 -4.41 11.66
N GLY A 255 -9.02 -4.39 12.66
CA GLY A 255 -7.79 -5.19 12.64
C GLY A 255 -8.03 -6.71 12.65
N LYS A 256 -9.13 -7.19 13.23
CA LYS A 256 -9.51 -8.60 13.23
C LYS A 256 -9.94 -9.07 11.82
N ASN A 257 -10.63 -8.20 11.08
CA ASN A 257 -11.17 -8.52 9.76
C ASN A 257 -10.17 -8.20 8.62
N ASP A 258 -9.15 -7.38 8.87
CA ASP A 258 -8.14 -7.01 7.89
C ASP A 258 -7.01 -8.06 7.78
N LYS A 259 -6.92 -8.70 6.61
CA LYS A 259 -5.89 -9.72 6.32
C LYS A 259 -4.61 -9.15 5.74
N CYS A 260 -4.60 -7.88 5.32
CA CYS A 260 -3.43 -7.24 4.76
C CYS A 260 -2.49 -6.82 5.89
N LEU A 261 -1.26 -7.34 5.89
CA LEU A 261 -0.26 -7.08 6.91
C LEU A 261 -0.01 -5.58 7.14
N MET A 262 0.05 -4.81 6.05
CA MET A 262 0.38 -3.39 6.11
C MET A 262 -0.70 -2.55 6.82
N SER A 263 -1.98 -2.71 6.46
CA SER A 263 -3.08 -2.02 7.16
C SER A 263 -3.32 -2.61 8.54
N ARG A 264 -3.30 -3.94 8.70
CA ARG A 264 -3.51 -4.56 10.03
C ARG A 264 -2.50 -4.08 11.07
N ASN A 265 -1.21 -4.03 10.71
CA ASN A 265 -0.18 -3.52 11.61
C ASN A 265 -0.37 -2.02 11.90
N THR A 266 -0.91 -1.26 10.95
CA THR A 266 -1.27 0.15 11.13
C THR A 266 -2.40 0.31 12.16
N TRP A 267 -3.47 -0.48 12.06
CA TRP A 267 -4.57 -0.48 13.03
C TRP A 267 -4.08 -0.82 14.44
N HIS A 268 -3.24 -1.86 14.55
CA HIS A 268 -2.62 -2.23 15.83
C HIS A 268 -1.70 -1.14 16.39
N TYR A 269 -0.96 -0.44 15.53
CA TYR A 269 -0.09 0.65 15.96
C TYR A 269 -0.89 1.78 16.61
N PHE A 270 -1.94 2.27 15.95
CA PHE A 270 -2.79 3.33 16.49
C PHE A 270 -3.59 2.88 17.71
N PHE A 271 -4.08 1.64 17.75
CA PHE A 271 -4.68 1.05 18.94
C PHE A 271 -3.73 1.12 20.15
N ASN A 272 -2.45 0.78 19.95
CA ASN A 272 -1.45 0.84 21.01
C ASN A 272 -1.08 2.27 21.42
N GLN A 273 -1.13 3.24 20.50
CA GLN A 273 -0.98 4.66 20.85
C GLN A 273 -2.12 5.14 21.74
N ASP A 274 -3.38 4.80 21.40
CA ASP A 274 -4.54 5.16 22.22
C ASP A 274 -4.47 4.51 23.60
N LYS A 275 -4.05 3.23 23.68
CA LYS A 275 -3.83 2.54 24.96
C LYS A 275 -2.83 3.26 25.86
N LYS A 276 -1.72 3.76 25.30
CA LYS A 276 -0.71 4.54 26.05
C LYS A 276 -1.27 5.89 26.50
N SER A 277 -1.96 6.58 25.60
CA SER A 277 -2.59 7.89 25.89
C SER A 277 -3.64 7.77 26.99
N PHE A 278 -4.47 6.72 26.94
CA PHE A 278 -5.46 6.40 27.96
C PHE A 278 -4.84 6.20 29.35
N ALA A 279 -3.73 5.44 29.43
CA ALA A 279 -3.02 5.24 30.69
C ALA A 279 -2.50 6.57 31.27
N HIS A 280 -2.00 7.47 30.41
CA HIS A 280 -1.54 8.79 30.83
C HIS A 280 -2.69 9.71 31.28
N LEU A 281 -3.79 9.76 30.52
CA LEU A 281 -4.97 10.58 30.84
C LEU A 281 -5.66 10.12 32.14
N ARG A 282 -5.71 8.82 32.40
CA ARG A 282 -6.26 8.29 33.66
C ARG A 282 -5.43 8.75 34.86
N ASN A 283 -4.10 8.71 34.75
CA ASN A 283 -3.20 9.10 35.83
C ASN A 283 -3.18 10.62 36.10
N LYS A 284 -3.64 11.45 35.15
CA LYS A 284 -3.81 12.90 35.36
C LYS A 284 -5.11 13.27 36.09
N ARG A 285 -6.10 12.37 36.13
CA ARG A 285 -7.40 12.58 36.81
C ARG A 285 -7.43 12.05 38.26
N THR A 286 -6.37 11.38 38.70
CA THR A 286 -6.12 10.91 40.07
C THR A 286 -5.11 11.82 40.75
#